data_AF-A0A8C7LCQ2-F1
#
_entry.id   AF-A0A8C7LCQ2-F1
#
_cell.length_a   1.000
_cell.length_b   1.000
_cell.length_c   1.000
_cell.angle_alpha   90.00
_cell.angle_beta   90.00
_cell.angle_gamma   90.00
#
_symmetry.space_group_name_H-M   'P 1'
#
loop_
_entity.id
_entity.type
_entity.pdbx_description
1 polymer ?
#
loop_
_entity_poly.entity_id
_entity_poly.type
_entity_poly.pdbx_seq_one_letter_code
_entity_poly.pdbx_strand_id
1 'polypeptide(L)'
;MASNNGESAGVRTSVASQFFNEDEDTAIVDMTTSEKVVDLLNQAALIATDSKLTVLKQVQELIINKDPSLLDNFLDEIIAFQTDKSMEVRKFVIGFIEEACKRDNELLLKLIANLNMLLKDESVNVASPWTEDTVRQCLYLYLSLLPLNHRLVHELASVYTEAIADIKRSVLRVIEQPIRGMGMKSPQLLLLVENCPKGAETLVTRCLHILTDKVPPSPELVERVRDLYHKRVPDVRFLIPVINGLEKKEVTQALPKLIKLNPIVVKEVFNRLLGTQHSEGSSSMSPLTPGELLISLHNVDSTKCDMKSIIKATNLCFGEKNVYTSEVLAVVMQQLMEQSPLPILLMRTVIQSLSMYPRLGGFVMNILSRLIVKQVWKYPKVWEGFVKCCQRTKPQSYSVLLQLPPAQLTSVFERCPEMREPLLQHVHSFTPHQQAHIPASIMTVLEANSKQPEPEAMQPVVLERQVMGTETTDGYVSVTNDCHV
;
A
#
# COMPACT_ATOMS: atom_id res chain seq x y z
N MET A 1 -68.62 8.07 -9.76
CA MET A 1 -68.25 8.32 -11.16
C MET A 1 -67.58 7.07 -11.69
N ALA A 2 -68.09 6.58 -12.82
CA ALA A 2 -67.60 5.42 -13.53
C ALA A 2 -66.18 5.65 -14.07
N SER A 3 -65.38 4.59 -14.23
CA SER A 3 -65.09 4.01 -15.55
C SER A 3 -64.08 2.87 -15.48
N ASN A 4 -64.15 2.06 -16.53
CA ASN A 4 -63.85 0.63 -16.61
C ASN A 4 -62.53 0.36 -17.35
N ASN A 5 -62.07 -0.89 -17.20
CA ASN A 5 -61.29 -1.71 -18.15
C ASN A 5 -59.83 -1.41 -18.50
N GLY A 6 -59.00 -2.43 -18.20
CA GLY A 6 -58.19 -3.13 -19.21
C GLY A 6 -56.68 -3.11 -18.97
N GLU A 7 -56.09 -4.24 -18.59
CA GLU A 7 -55.09 -4.94 -19.42
C GLU A 7 -54.46 -6.18 -18.73
N SER A 8 -54.02 -7.07 -19.62
CA SER A 8 -53.55 -8.44 -19.48
C SER A 8 -52.22 -8.59 -18.73
N ALA A 9 -52.10 -9.61 -17.88
CA ALA A 9 -50.82 -10.14 -17.44
C ALA A 9 -50.84 -11.68 -17.50
N GLY A 10 -50.35 -12.22 -18.62
CA GLY A 10 -50.13 -13.64 -18.83
C GLY A 10 -49.11 -14.20 -17.85
N VAL A 11 -49.53 -15.18 -17.07
CA VAL A 11 -48.64 -16.02 -16.25
C VAL A 11 -47.82 -16.88 -17.20
N ARG A 12 -46.53 -16.58 -17.34
CA ARG A 12 -45.55 -17.45 -17.97
C ARG A 12 -45.29 -18.62 -17.03
N THR A 13 -45.96 -19.75 -17.27
CA THR A 13 -45.66 -21.02 -16.64
C THR A 13 -44.27 -21.50 -17.07
N SER A 14 -43.48 -21.94 -16.09
CA SER A 14 -42.17 -22.55 -16.30
C SER A 14 -42.32 -23.92 -16.95
N VAL A 15 -41.38 -24.24 -17.84
CA VAL A 15 -41.24 -25.45 -18.66
C VAL A 15 -41.31 -26.76 -17.84
N ALA A 16 -41.15 -26.70 -16.51
CA ALA A 16 -41.29 -27.84 -15.61
C ALA A 16 -42.72 -28.42 -15.53
N SER A 17 -43.75 -27.65 -15.90
CA SER A 17 -45.16 -28.06 -15.78
C SER A 17 -45.66 -28.96 -16.93
N GLN A 18 -44.86 -29.18 -17.99
CA GLN A 18 -45.25 -29.95 -19.17
C GLN A 18 -44.75 -31.41 -19.18
N PHE A 19 -44.00 -31.85 -18.17
CA PHE A 19 -43.43 -33.20 -18.12
C PHE A 19 -44.21 -34.20 -17.27
N PHE A 20 -45.33 -33.79 -16.66
CA PHE A 20 -46.17 -34.64 -15.84
C PHE A 20 -47.59 -34.67 -16.40
N ASN A 21 -47.79 -35.29 -17.55
CA ASN A 21 -49.10 -35.74 -18.01
C ASN A 21 -48.90 -36.70 -19.17
N GLU A 22 -48.68 -37.98 -18.85
CA GLU A 22 -49.09 -39.11 -19.68
C GLU A 22 -49.24 -40.32 -18.75
N ASP A 23 -50.35 -41.01 -18.95
CA ASP A 23 -51.04 -41.93 -18.03
C ASP A 23 -50.25 -43.17 -17.62
N GLU A 24 -50.43 -43.61 -16.37
CA GLU A 24 -50.63 -45.03 -16.05
C GLU A 24 -51.42 -45.20 -14.74
N ASP A 25 -52.68 -45.61 -14.89
CA ASP A 25 -53.55 -46.13 -13.84
C ASP A 25 -52.92 -47.38 -13.21
N THR A 26 -52.29 -47.24 -12.04
CA THR A 26 -52.14 -48.32 -11.07
C THR A 26 -52.04 -47.72 -9.67
N ALA A 27 -53.06 -48.00 -8.85
CA ALA A 27 -53.16 -47.75 -7.40
C ALA A 27 -52.07 -46.83 -6.79
N ILE A 28 -52.31 -45.52 -6.77
CA ILE A 28 -51.45 -44.56 -6.08
C ILE A 28 -51.60 -44.81 -4.58
N VAL A 29 -50.70 -45.60 -4.02
CA VAL A 29 -50.31 -45.46 -2.62
C VAL A 29 -49.71 -44.06 -2.53
N ASP A 30 -50.31 -43.17 -1.73
CA ASP A 30 -49.71 -41.87 -1.41
C ASP A 30 -48.39 -42.12 -0.68
N MET A 31 -47.33 -42.37 -1.45
CA MET A 31 -46.00 -42.61 -0.91
C MET A 31 -45.53 -41.34 -0.21
N THR A 32 -45.16 -41.52 1.05
CA THR A 32 -44.55 -40.46 1.84
C THR A 32 -43.23 -40.03 1.18
N THR A 33 -42.80 -38.78 1.43
CA THR A 33 -41.51 -38.29 0.91
C THR A 33 -40.35 -39.20 1.35
N SER A 34 -40.42 -39.76 2.55
CA SER A 34 -39.44 -40.74 3.08
C SER A 34 -39.39 -42.03 2.26
N GLU A 35 -40.54 -42.66 1.97
CA GLU A 35 -40.60 -43.88 1.15
C GLU A 35 -40.07 -43.63 -0.27
N LYS A 36 -40.37 -42.45 -0.83
CA LYS A 36 -39.85 -42.07 -2.15
C LYS A 36 -38.34 -41.90 -2.15
N VAL A 37 -37.76 -41.35 -1.08
CA VAL A 37 -36.30 -41.24 -0.92
C VAL A 37 -35.66 -42.63 -0.80
N VAL A 38 -36.25 -43.54 -0.03
CA VAL A 38 -35.77 -44.93 0.09
C VAL A 38 -35.76 -45.63 -1.26
N ASP A 39 -36.85 -45.55 -2.03
CA ASP A 39 -36.93 -46.17 -3.35
C ASP A 39 -35.89 -45.61 -4.33
N LEU A 40 -35.70 -44.28 -4.33
CA LEU A 40 -34.70 -43.65 -5.18
C LEU A 40 -33.26 -44.04 -4.78
N LEU A 41 -32.97 -44.15 -3.48
CA LEU A 41 -31.65 -44.60 -3.01
C LEU A 41 -31.37 -46.07 -3.38
N ASN A 42 -32.38 -46.94 -3.23
CA ASN A 42 -32.28 -48.34 -3.65
C ASN A 42 -32.07 -48.46 -5.16
N GLN A 43 -32.78 -47.65 -5.96
CA GLN A 43 -32.57 -47.56 -7.40
C GLN A 43 -31.16 -47.06 -7.72
N ALA A 44 -30.68 -46.00 -7.06
CA ALA A 44 -29.34 -45.46 -7.27
C ALA A 44 -28.22 -46.47 -6.95
N ALA A 45 -28.44 -47.38 -5.99
CA ALA A 45 -27.48 -48.44 -5.67
C ALA A 45 -27.33 -49.47 -6.80
N LEU A 46 -28.38 -49.71 -7.60
CA LEU A 46 -28.43 -50.75 -8.64
C LEU A 46 -28.13 -50.21 -10.05
N ILE A 47 -28.34 -48.91 -10.28
CA ILE A 47 -28.28 -48.30 -11.62
C ILE A 47 -26.85 -47.96 -12.06
N ALA A 48 -26.61 -47.99 -13.38
CA ALA A 48 -25.36 -47.58 -14.01
C ALA A 48 -25.10 -46.06 -13.95
N THR A 49 -23.85 -45.68 -14.18
CA THR A 49 -23.26 -44.39 -13.77
C THR A 49 -24.01 -43.10 -14.16
N ASP A 50 -24.49 -42.95 -15.39
CA ASP A 50 -25.05 -41.66 -15.85
C ASP A 50 -26.48 -41.43 -15.35
N SER A 51 -27.31 -42.48 -15.30
CA SER A 51 -28.67 -42.40 -14.77
C SER A 51 -28.67 -42.26 -13.24
N LYS A 52 -27.63 -42.76 -12.56
CA LYS A 52 -27.46 -42.65 -11.10
C LYS A 52 -27.42 -41.20 -10.61
N LEU A 53 -26.73 -40.31 -11.34
CA LEU A 53 -26.62 -38.90 -10.98
C LEU A 53 -27.96 -38.17 -10.97
N THR A 54 -28.83 -38.48 -11.93
CA THR A 54 -30.17 -37.88 -12.01
C THR A 54 -31.00 -38.28 -10.80
N VAL A 55 -30.94 -39.55 -10.40
CA VAL A 55 -31.65 -40.08 -9.23
C VAL A 55 -31.13 -39.45 -7.95
N LEU A 56 -29.81 -39.37 -7.77
CA LEU A 56 -29.21 -38.76 -6.59
C LEU A 56 -29.53 -37.25 -6.46
N LYS A 57 -29.59 -36.51 -7.57
CA LYS A 57 -30.06 -35.11 -7.57
C LYS A 57 -31.52 -34.97 -7.17
N GLN A 58 -32.37 -35.92 -7.54
CA GLN A 58 -33.76 -35.94 -7.07
C GLN A 58 -33.84 -36.21 -5.57
N VAL A 59 -33.03 -37.14 -5.05
CA VAL A 59 -32.95 -37.37 -3.59
C VAL A 59 -32.49 -36.11 -2.88
N GLN A 60 -31.44 -35.44 -3.37
CA GLN A 60 -30.96 -34.17 -2.83
C GLN A 60 -32.08 -33.13 -2.75
N GLU A 61 -32.86 -32.93 -3.82
CA GLU A 61 -33.97 -31.99 -3.83
C GLU A 61 -35.03 -32.33 -2.76
N LEU A 62 -35.34 -33.62 -2.60
CA LEU A 62 -36.32 -34.09 -1.62
C LEU A 62 -35.85 -33.85 -0.19
N ILE A 63 -34.59 -34.17 0.15
CA ILE A 63 -34.09 -34.12 1.53
C ILE A 63 -33.47 -32.78 1.93
N ILE A 64 -33.09 -31.92 0.97
CA ILE A 64 -32.53 -30.59 1.26
C ILE A 64 -33.59 -29.49 1.14
N ASN A 65 -34.51 -29.60 0.18
CA ASN A 65 -35.46 -28.53 -0.14
C ASN A 65 -36.90 -28.87 0.22
N LYS A 66 -37.39 -30.07 -0.12
CA LYS A 66 -38.80 -30.43 0.09
C LYS A 66 -39.10 -30.78 1.56
N ASP A 67 -38.31 -31.66 2.17
CA ASP A 67 -38.46 -32.08 3.56
C ASP A 67 -37.09 -32.19 4.26
N PRO A 68 -36.58 -31.06 4.79
CA PRO A 68 -35.27 -31.01 5.45
C PRO A 68 -35.14 -31.88 6.69
N SER A 69 -36.25 -32.31 7.30
CA SER A 69 -36.22 -33.18 8.49
C SER A 69 -35.66 -34.57 8.19
N LEU A 70 -35.67 -34.97 6.91
CA LEU A 70 -35.16 -36.24 6.43
C LEU A 70 -33.64 -36.22 6.20
N LEU A 71 -32.99 -35.05 6.22
CA LEU A 71 -31.58 -34.91 5.89
C LEU A 71 -30.67 -35.75 6.80
N ASP A 72 -30.86 -35.70 8.13
CA ASP A 72 -30.04 -36.46 9.07
C ASP A 72 -30.30 -37.97 8.96
N ASN A 73 -31.53 -38.36 8.59
CA ASN A 73 -31.94 -39.76 8.48
C ASN A 73 -31.32 -40.46 7.26
N PHE A 74 -31.07 -39.73 6.16
CA PHE A 74 -30.55 -40.27 4.90
C PHE A 74 -29.13 -39.81 4.57
N LEU A 75 -28.47 -39.19 5.54
CA LEU A 75 -27.15 -38.61 5.34
C LEU A 75 -26.13 -39.70 4.99
N ASP A 76 -26.10 -40.77 5.79
CA ASP A 76 -25.11 -41.85 5.64
C ASP A 76 -25.26 -42.58 4.30
N GLU A 77 -26.49 -42.74 3.81
CA GLU A 77 -26.82 -43.39 2.55
C GLU A 77 -26.32 -42.60 1.34
N ILE A 78 -26.46 -41.27 1.34
CA ILE A 78 -25.89 -40.43 0.26
C ILE A 78 -24.36 -40.41 0.35
N ILE A 79 -23.81 -40.34 1.56
CA ILE A 79 -22.37 -40.28 1.76
C ILE A 79 -21.68 -41.60 1.37
N ALA A 80 -22.36 -42.74 1.46
CA ALA A 80 -21.83 -44.02 1.01
C ALA A 80 -21.35 -44.00 -0.46
N PHE A 81 -21.97 -43.18 -1.32
CA PHE A 81 -21.59 -43.00 -2.73
C PHE A 81 -20.24 -42.29 -2.91
N GLN A 82 -19.59 -41.81 -1.85
CA GLN A 82 -18.26 -41.23 -1.93
C GLN A 82 -17.19 -42.20 -2.43
N THR A 83 -17.45 -43.52 -2.35
CA THR A 83 -16.57 -44.59 -2.85
C THR A 83 -16.98 -45.12 -4.22
N ASP A 84 -17.99 -44.52 -4.87
CA ASP A 84 -18.49 -45.00 -6.15
C ASP A 84 -17.39 -44.94 -7.23
N LYS A 85 -17.40 -45.90 -8.17
CA LYS A 85 -16.41 -45.99 -9.26
C LYS A 85 -16.45 -44.76 -10.17
N SER A 86 -17.60 -44.10 -10.29
CA SER A 86 -17.77 -42.91 -11.11
C SER A 86 -17.24 -41.64 -10.47
N MET A 87 -16.35 -40.96 -11.18
CA MET A 87 -15.86 -39.65 -10.77
C MET A 87 -16.96 -38.58 -10.68
N GLU A 88 -17.98 -38.65 -11.53
CA GLU A 88 -19.06 -37.65 -11.52
C GLU A 88 -20.01 -37.86 -10.33
N VAL A 89 -20.22 -39.12 -9.90
CA VAL A 89 -20.97 -39.43 -8.67
C VAL A 89 -20.20 -38.95 -7.44
N ARG A 90 -18.88 -39.19 -7.38
CA ARG A 90 -18.06 -38.69 -6.27
C ARG A 90 -18.03 -37.15 -6.19
N LYS A 91 -17.99 -36.45 -7.33
CA LYS A 91 -18.16 -34.98 -7.38
C LYS A 91 -19.54 -34.54 -6.88
N PHE A 92 -20.59 -35.26 -7.24
CA PHE A 92 -21.93 -34.99 -6.73
C PHE A 92 -21.97 -35.07 -5.20
N VAL A 93 -21.32 -36.07 -4.58
CA VAL A 93 -21.27 -36.19 -3.12
C VAL A 93 -20.61 -34.98 -2.47
N ILE A 94 -19.56 -34.41 -3.08
CA ILE A 94 -18.95 -33.15 -2.61
C ILE A 94 -19.98 -32.00 -2.65
N GLY A 95 -20.69 -31.84 -3.77
CA GLY A 95 -21.75 -30.82 -3.91
C GLY A 95 -22.95 -31.07 -2.99
N PHE A 96 -23.26 -32.32 -2.67
CA PHE A 96 -24.29 -32.67 -1.70
C PHE A 96 -23.86 -32.29 -0.28
N ILE A 97 -22.64 -32.64 0.13
CA ILE A 97 -22.09 -32.24 1.44
C ILE A 97 -22.11 -30.71 1.59
N GLU A 98 -21.77 -29.99 0.52
CA GLU A 98 -21.90 -28.53 0.47
C GLU A 98 -23.33 -28.06 0.79
N GLU A 99 -24.34 -28.56 0.09
CA GLU A 99 -25.73 -28.14 0.29
C GLU A 99 -26.30 -28.61 1.65
N ALA A 100 -25.92 -29.79 2.13
CA ALA A 100 -26.30 -30.30 3.43
C ALA A 100 -25.75 -29.41 4.56
N CYS A 101 -24.47 -29.04 4.50
CA CYS A 101 -23.84 -28.15 5.48
C CYS A 101 -24.36 -26.71 5.43
N LYS A 102 -24.88 -26.25 4.28
CA LYS A 102 -25.60 -24.95 4.20
C LYS A 102 -26.94 -25.01 4.92
N ARG A 103 -27.63 -26.16 4.89
CA ARG A 103 -28.95 -26.35 5.49
C ARG A 103 -28.89 -26.61 6.98
N ASP A 104 -28.08 -27.57 7.41
CA ASP A 104 -27.86 -27.92 8.80
C ASP A 104 -26.35 -27.97 9.09
N ASN A 105 -25.98 -27.13 10.04
CA ASN A 105 -24.60 -26.82 10.32
C ASN A 105 -24.00 -27.75 11.40
N GLU A 106 -24.77 -28.62 12.05
CA GLU A 106 -24.17 -29.61 12.95
C GLU A 106 -23.57 -30.79 12.16
N LEU A 107 -24.00 -30.97 10.89
CA LEU A 107 -23.62 -32.10 10.05
C LEU A 107 -22.16 -32.08 9.60
N LEU A 108 -21.48 -30.94 9.51
CA LEU A 108 -20.07 -30.91 9.09
C LEU A 108 -19.16 -31.68 10.03
N LEU A 109 -19.46 -31.72 11.33
CA LEU A 109 -18.67 -32.52 12.28
C LEU A 109 -18.76 -34.02 11.94
N LYS A 110 -19.91 -34.47 11.42
CA LYS A 110 -20.10 -35.84 10.91
C LYS A 110 -19.45 -36.04 9.54
N LEU A 111 -19.43 -35.01 8.69
CA LEU A 111 -19.03 -35.10 7.28
C LEU A 111 -17.56 -34.76 6.99
N ILE A 112 -16.82 -34.20 7.95
CA ILE A 112 -15.45 -33.73 7.73
C ILE A 112 -14.46 -34.85 7.34
N ALA A 113 -14.65 -36.05 7.88
CA ALA A 113 -13.83 -37.22 7.53
C ALA A 113 -14.09 -37.69 6.09
N ASN A 114 -15.36 -37.64 5.66
CA ASN A 114 -15.82 -38.02 4.32
C ASN A 114 -15.27 -37.04 3.26
N LEU A 115 -15.36 -35.74 3.55
CA LEU A 115 -14.67 -34.70 2.80
C LEU A 115 -13.16 -35.01 2.68
N ASN A 116 -12.47 -35.25 3.80
CA ASN A 116 -11.02 -35.55 3.78
C ASN A 116 -10.67 -36.80 2.96
N MET A 117 -11.55 -37.79 2.88
CA MET A 117 -11.36 -38.96 2.04
C MET A 117 -11.50 -38.64 0.55
N LEU A 118 -12.57 -37.92 0.16
CA LEU A 118 -12.81 -37.46 -1.21
C LEU A 118 -11.70 -36.50 -1.70
N LEU A 119 -11.05 -35.80 -0.78
CA LEU A 119 -9.90 -34.94 -1.06
C LEU A 119 -8.62 -35.70 -1.39
N LYS A 120 -8.54 -36.98 -1.03
CA LYS A 120 -7.42 -37.89 -1.34
C LYS A 120 -7.74 -38.84 -2.48
N ASP A 121 -8.79 -38.56 -3.26
CA ASP A 121 -9.21 -39.41 -4.37
C ASP A 121 -8.10 -39.58 -5.42
N GLU A 122 -7.96 -40.78 -5.97
CA GLU A 122 -6.96 -41.07 -7.00
C GLU A 122 -7.20 -40.28 -8.30
N SER A 123 -8.46 -39.90 -8.57
CA SER A 123 -8.81 -39.10 -9.74
C SER A 123 -8.54 -37.62 -9.48
N VAL A 124 -7.64 -37.04 -10.27
CA VAL A 124 -7.34 -35.60 -10.24
C VAL A 124 -8.62 -34.78 -10.44
N ASN A 125 -9.60 -35.22 -11.22
CA ASN A 125 -10.84 -34.45 -11.40
C ASN A 125 -11.78 -34.44 -10.19
N VAL A 126 -11.60 -35.38 -9.25
CA VAL A 126 -12.35 -35.48 -7.98
C VAL A 126 -11.56 -34.88 -6.82
N ALA A 127 -10.22 -34.99 -6.85
CA ALA A 127 -9.31 -34.40 -5.87
C ALA A 127 -8.94 -32.93 -6.15
N SER A 128 -9.01 -32.48 -7.41
CA SER A 128 -8.74 -31.09 -7.86
C SER A 128 -9.91 -30.09 -7.83
N PRO A 129 -11.18 -30.38 -7.45
CA PRO A 129 -12.25 -29.39 -7.48
C PRO A 129 -12.22 -28.47 -6.25
N TRP A 130 -11.04 -28.23 -5.65
CA TRP A 130 -10.83 -27.10 -4.74
C TRP A 130 -10.93 -25.80 -5.53
N THR A 131 -12.15 -25.43 -5.88
CA THR A 131 -12.50 -24.10 -6.31
C THR A 131 -12.52 -23.20 -5.08
N GLU A 132 -12.40 -21.89 -5.29
CA GLU A 132 -12.54 -20.92 -4.20
C GLU A 132 -13.89 -21.09 -3.47
N ASP A 133 -14.94 -21.48 -4.20
CA ASP A 133 -16.26 -21.75 -3.66
C ASP A 133 -16.29 -22.99 -2.76
N THR A 134 -15.76 -24.14 -3.21
CA THR A 134 -15.78 -25.37 -2.40
C THR A 134 -14.95 -25.22 -1.12
N VAL A 135 -13.80 -24.53 -1.18
CA VAL A 135 -13.02 -24.16 0.01
C VAL A 135 -13.87 -23.28 0.94
N ARG A 136 -14.51 -22.25 0.39
CA ARG A 136 -15.35 -21.31 1.15
C ARG A 136 -16.53 -22.01 1.82
N GLN A 137 -17.19 -22.96 1.17
CA GLN A 137 -18.33 -23.68 1.73
C GLN A 137 -17.91 -24.70 2.78
N CYS A 138 -16.84 -25.46 2.56
CA CYS A 138 -16.29 -26.38 3.56
C CYS A 138 -15.88 -25.62 4.84
N LEU A 139 -15.35 -24.40 4.67
CA LEU A 139 -15.00 -23.54 5.78
C LEU A 139 -16.19 -22.74 6.32
N TYR A 140 -17.30 -22.60 5.60
CA TYR A 140 -18.35 -21.61 5.90
C TYR A 140 -18.88 -21.76 7.32
N LEU A 141 -19.25 -22.98 7.67
CA LEU A 141 -19.74 -23.32 8.99
C LEU A 141 -18.65 -23.17 10.05
N TYR A 142 -17.45 -23.69 9.79
CA TYR A 142 -16.32 -23.55 10.71
C TYR A 142 -16.04 -22.07 11.03
N LEU A 143 -16.04 -21.22 10.01
CA LEU A 143 -15.87 -19.77 10.08
C LEU A 143 -17.07 -19.09 10.75
N SER A 144 -18.27 -19.63 10.62
CA SER A 144 -19.48 -19.12 11.29
C SER A 144 -19.50 -19.46 12.79
N LEU A 145 -18.85 -20.56 13.20
CA LEU A 145 -18.69 -20.95 14.61
C LEU A 145 -17.52 -20.23 15.30
N LEU A 146 -16.54 -19.72 14.55
CA LEU A 146 -15.37 -19.04 15.09
C LEU A 146 -15.70 -17.87 16.04
N PRO A 147 -16.67 -16.99 15.74
CA PRO A 147 -17.15 -15.96 16.68
C PRO A 147 -17.83 -16.50 17.94
N LEU A 148 -18.38 -17.72 17.91
CA LEU A 148 -19.07 -18.33 19.05
C LEU A 148 -18.11 -19.15 19.91
N ASN A 149 -17.13 -19.78 19.29
CA ASN A 149 -16.09 -20.57 19.94
C ASN A 149 -14.70 -20.16 19.42
N HIS A 150 -14.09 -19.22 20.13
CA HIS A 150 -12.82 -18.64 19.71
C HIS A 150 -11.65 -19.65 19.71
N ARG A 151 -11.76 -20.79 20.40
CA ARG A 151 -10.70 -21.80 20.47
C ARG A 151 -10.42 -22.43 19.11
N LEU A 152 -11.42 -22.48 18.24
CA LEU A 152 -11.30 -22.99 16.88
C LEU A 152 -10.18 -22.28 16.10
N VAL A 153 -9.84 -21.04 16.43
CA VAL A 153 -8.78 -20.31 15.70
C VAL A 153 -7.42 -21.00 15.75
N HIS A 154 -7.14 -21.78 16.80
CA HIS A 154 -5.89 -22.54 16.93
C HIS A 154 -5.84 -23.74 15.97
N GLU A 155 -6.95 -24.46 15.85
CA GLU A 155 -7.08 -25.56 14.88
C GLU A 155 -7.02 -25.03 13.45
N LEU A 156 -7.66 -23.90 13.17
CA LEU A 156 -7.53 -23.25 11.88
C LEU A 156 -6.09 -22.88 11.57
N ALA A 157 -5.36 -22.34 12.54
CA ALA A 157 -3.94 -22.00 12.35
C ALA A 157 -3.11 -23.26 12.10
N SER A 158 -3.38 -24.36 12.79
CA SER A 158 -2.74 -25.66 12.57
C SER A 158 -2.95 -26.14 11.13
N VAL A 159 -4.20 -26.26 10.70
CA VAL A 159 -4.56 -26.66 9.32
C VAL A 159 -4.00 -25.69 8.29
N TYR A 160 -4.02 -24.39 8.58
CA TYR A 160 -3.45 -23.36 7.71
C TYR A 160 -1.96 -23.58 7.49
N THR A 161 -1.17 -23.99 8.50
CA THR A 161 0.27 -24.21 8.29
C THR A 161 0.55 -25.31 7.27
N GLU A 162 -0.23 -26.38 7.30
CA GLU A 162 -0.10 -27.56 6.42
C GLU A 162 -0.74 -27.34 5.03
N ALA A 163 -1.62 -26.36 4.90
CA ALA A 163 -2.32 -26.09 3.65
C ALA A 163 -1.40 -25.60 2.50
N ILE A 164 -1.79 -25.94 1.27
CA ILE A 164 -1.16 -25.44 0.04
C ILE A 164 -1.48 -23.95 -0.20
N ALA A 165 -0.71 -23.30 -1.07
CA ALA A 165 -0.80 -21.86 -1.29
C ALA A 165 -2.19 -21.37 -1.75
N ASP A 166 -2.90 -22.15 -2.55
CA ASP A 166 -4.23 -21.79 -3.04
C ASP A 166 -5.27 -21.79 -1.91
N ILE A 167 -5.29 -22.84 -1.09
CA ILE A 167 -6.15 -22.93 0.10
C ILE A 167 -5.82 -21.80 1.08
N LYS A 168 -4.53 -21.53 1.33
CA LYS A 168 -4.10 -20.39 2.16
C LYS A 168 -4.68 -19.07 1.66
N ARG A 169 -4.66 -18.82 0.35
CA ARG A 169 -5.23 -17.61 -0.25
C ARG A 169 -6.75 -17.54 -0.07
N SER A 170 -7.46 -18.65 -0.26
CA SER A 170 -8.91 -18.72 -0.02
C SER A 170 -9.26 -18.42 1.43
N VAL A 171 -8.57 -19.04 2.40
CA VAL A 171 -8.76 -18.78 3.84
C VAL A 171 -8.59 -17.29 4.17
N LEU A 172 -7.52 -16.65 3.67
CA LEU A 172 -7.25 -15.23 3.94
C LEU A 172 -8.33 -14.27 3.40
N ARG A 173 -9.05 -14.67 2.34
CA ARG A 173 -10.15 -13.88 1.76
C ARG A 173 -11.43 -13.97 2.59
N VAL A 174 -11.74 -15.14 3.15
CA VAL A 174 -13.02 -15.40 3.84
C VAL A 174 -12.98 -15.13 5.35
N ILE A 175 -11.80 -15.01 5.94
CA ILE A 175 -11.62 -14.89 7.41
C ILE A 175 -12.00 -13.53 8.01
N GLU A 176 -12.29 -12.52 7.19
CA GLU A 176 -12.55 -11.16 7.64
C GLU A 176 -13.75 -11.05 8.60
N GLN A 177 -14.91 -11.59 8.21
CA GLN A 177 -16.12 -11.53 9.03
C GLN A 177 -15.98 -12.31 10.35
N PRO A 178 -15.47 -13.56 10.37
CA PRO A 178 -15.25 -14.32 11.60
C PRO A 178 -14.34 -13.60 12.61
N ILE A 179 -13.21 -13.06 12.16
CA ILE A 179 -12.26 -12.38 13.05
C ILE A 179 -12.87 -11.10 13.63
N ARG A 180 -13.65 -10.34 12.85
CA ARG A 180 -14.40 -9.20 13.38
C ARG A 180 -15.41 -9.63 14.46
N GLY A 181 -16.11 -10.74 14.23
CA GLY A 181 -17.07 -11.29 15.19
C GLY A 181 -16.43 -11.70 16.52
N MET A 182 -15.20 -12.24 16.50
CA MET A 182 -14.46 -12.58 17.71
C MET A 182 -13.98 -11.35 18.49
N GLY A 183 -13.59 -10.30 17.76
CA GLY A 183 -13.09 -9.05 18.33
C GLY A 183 -11.70 -9.14 18.96
N MET A 184 -11.08 -7.98 19.16
CA MET A 184 -9.68 -7.86 19.58
C MET A 184 -9.41 -8.27 21.04
N LYS A 185 -10.47 -8.37 21.86
CA LYS A 185 -10.40 -8.80 23.27
C LYS A 185 -10.46 -10.31 23.44
N SER A 186 -10.54 -11.07 22.34
CA SER A 186 -10.57 -12.52 22.40
C SER A 186 -9.27 -13.07 22.99
N PRO A 187 -9.31 -13.81 24.12
CA PRO A 187 -8.11 -14.37 24.72
C PRO A 187 -7.44 -15.40 23.82
N GLN A 188 -8.21 -16.13 22.99
CA GLN A 188 -7.68 -17.12 22.05
C GLN A 188 -6.96 -16.46 20.87
N LEU A 189 -7.43 -15.29 20.40
CA LEU A 189 -6.69 -14.53 19.38
C LEU A 189 -5.38 -13.97 19.95
N LEU A 190 -5.40 -13.44 21.17
CA LEU A 190 -4.18 -12.94 21.83
C LEU A 190 -3.18 -14.08 22.07
N LEU A 191 -3.66 -15.27 22.44
CA LEU A 191 -2.83 -16.47 22.59
C LEU A 191 -2.27 -16.94 21.25
N LEU A 192 -3.03 -16.87 20.16
CA LEU A 192 -2.55 -17.20 18.82
C LEU A 192 -1.44 -16.24 18.36
N VAL A 193 -1.57 -14.94 18.65
CA VAL A 193 -0.52 -13.95 18.36
C VAL A 193 0.74 -14.26 19.18
N GLU A 194 0.58 -14.51 20.48
CA GLU A 194 1.70 -14.84 21.38
C GLU A 194 2.44 -16.11 20.93
N ASN A 195 1.69 -17.16 20.57
CA ASN A 195 2.20 -18.47 20.20
C ASN A 195 2.00 -18.76 18.70
N CYS A 196 2.32 -17.80 17.83
CA CYS A 196 2.11 -17.91 16.38
C CYS A 196 2.78 -19.17 15.80
N PRO A 197 2.07 -20.16 15.24
CA PRO A 197 2.70 -21.33 14.60
C PRO A 197 3.63 -20.92 13.45
N LYS A 198 4.71 -21.69 13.21
CA LYS A 198 5.60 -21.44 12.05
C LYS A 198 4.80 -21.71 10.77
N GLY A 199 4.76 -20.75 9.85
CA GLY A 199 3.97 -20.83 8.61
C GLY A 199 2.57 -20.19 8.72
N ALA A 200 2.16 -19.71 9.90
CA ALA A 200 0.90 -19.00 10.12
C ALA A 200 1.06 -17.47 10.14
N GLU A 201 2.24 -16.95 9.82
CA GLU A 201 2.57 -15.52 9.92
C GLU A 201 1.64 -14.64 9.08
N THR A 202 1.30 -15.09 7.87
CA THR A 202 0.38 -14.40 6.96
C THR A 202 -1.06 -14.38 7.47
N LEU A 203 -1.49 -15.47 8.14
CA LEU A 203 -2.79 -15.55 8.80
C LEU A 203 -2.87 -14.58 9.98
N VAL A 204 -1.88 -14.61 10.87
CA VAL A 204 -1.82 -13.70 12.02
C VAL A 204 -1.77 -12.25 11.56
N THR A 205 -0.94 -11.92 10.56
CA THR A 205 -0.87 -10.57 9.98
C THR A 205 -2.23 -10.12 9.44
N ARG A 206 -2.96 -10.99 8.72
CA ARG A 206 -4.30 -10.69 8.22
C ARG A 206 -5.28 -10.45 9.36
N CYS A 207 -5.27 -11.27 10.40
CA CYS A 207 -6.11 -11.08 11.59
C CYS A 207 -5.82 -9.72 12.26
N LEU A 208 -4.55 -9.36 12.43
CA LEU A 208 -4.16 -8.08 13.03
C LEU A 208 -4.68 -6.89 12.21
N HIS A 209 -4.55 -6.91 10.88
CA HIS A 209 -5.11 -5.88 10.02
C HIS A 209 -6.63 -5.77 10.18
N ILE A 210 -7.35 -6.90 10.19
CA ILE A 210 -8.82 -6.93 10.35
C ILE A 210 -9.25 -6.30 11.68
N LEU A 211 -8.55 -6.65 12.77
CA LEU A 211 -8.86 -6.18 14.13
C LEU A 211 -8.56 -4.69 14.34
N THR A 212 -7.64 -4.12 13.55
CA THR A 212 -7.12 -2.74 13.71
C THR A 212 -7.46 -1.84 12.52
N ASP A 213 -8.39 -2.27 11.66
CA ASP A 213 -8.75 -1.56 10.43
C ASP A 213 -9.52 -0.26 10.72
N LYS A 214 -10.50 -0.35 11.62
CA LYS A 214 -11.42 0.76 11.95
C LYS A 214 -11.30 1.28 13.38
N VAL A 215 -10.52 0.59 14.21
CA VAL A 215 -10.43 0.83 15.65
C VAL A 215 -8.96 0.78 16.05
N PRO A 216 -8.48 1.68 16.95
CA PRO A 216 -7.12 1.61 17.43
C PRO A 216 -6.83 0.27 18.15
N PRO A 217 -5.58 -0.24 18.07
CA PRO A 217 -5.18 -1.47 18.74
C PRO A 217 -5.30 -1.35 20.26
N SER A 218 -5.70 -2.43 20.94
CA SER A 218 -5.72 -2.48 22.40
C SER A 218 -4.30 -2.60 22.97
N PRO A 219 -4.01 -2.11 24.18
CA PRO A 219 -2.68 -2.23 24.80
C PRO A 219 -2.17 -3.67 24.89
N GLU A 220 -3.05 -4.60 25.25
CA GLU A 220 -2.74 -6.05 25.31
C GLU A 220 -2.32 -6.59 23.94
N LEU A 221 -3.02 -6.21 22.86
CA LEU A 221 -2.68 -6.64 21.51
C LEU A 221 -1.30 -6.09 21.09
N VAL A 222 -1.05 -4.81 21.38
CA VAL A 222 0.24 -4.17 21.09
C VAL A 222 1.38 -4.92 21.80
N GLU A 223 1.20 -5.26 23.08
CA GLU A 223 2.19 -6.00 23.85
C GLU A 223 2.49 -7.38 23.26
N ARG A 224 1.47 -8.17 22.90
CA ARG A 224 1.68 -9.50 22.29
C ARG A 224 2.37 -9.42 20.93
N VAL A 225 2.02 -8.43 20.10
CA VAL A 225 2.66 -8.23 18.79
C VAL A 225 4.11 -7.78 18.96
N ARG A 226 4.40 -6.89 19.93
CA ARG A 226 5.75 -6.47 20.28
C ARG A 226 6.60 -7.68 20.69
N ASP A 227 6.07 -8.52 21.56
CA ASP A 227 6.76 -9.73 22.02
C ASP A 227 7.04 -10.70 20.87
N LEU A 228 6.06 -10.93 20.00
CA LEU A 228 6.21 -11.78 18.82
C LEU A 228 7.31 -11.27 17.88
N TYR A 229 7.34 -9.95 17.63
CA TYR A 229 8.32 -9.30 16.77
C TYR A 229 9.76 -9.49 17.29
N HIS A 230 9.96 -9.35 18.60
CA HIS A 230 11.29 -9.51 19.20
C HIS A 230 11.71 -10.98 19.37
N LYS A 231 10.78 -11.88 19.67
CA LYS A 231 11.08 -13.30 19.99
C LYS A 231 11.26 -14.18 18.76
N ARG A 232 10.47 -14.00 17.70
CA ARG A 232 10.39 -14.98 16.60
C ARG A 232 10.45 -14.42 15.19
N VAL A 233 9.95 -13.21 14.95
CA VAL A 233 9.75 -12.74 13.57
C VAL A 233 10.23 -11.30 13.41
N PRO A 234 11.44 -11.07 12.82
CA PRO A 234 11.95 -9.72 12.61
C PRO A 234 11.32 -9.00 11.42
N ASP A 235 10.21 -9.52 10.86
CA ASP A 235 9.47 -8.89 9.78
C ASP A 235 8.68 -7.69 10.32
N VAL A 236 9.07 -6.51 9.88
CA VAL A 236 8.51 -5.23 10.34
C VAL A 236 7.03 -5.08 9.98
N ARG A 237 6.49 -5.87 9.05
CA ARG A 237 5.07 -5.83 8.65
C ARG A 237 4.11 -6.15 9.80
N PHE A 238 4.55 -6.94 10.79
CA PHE A 238 3.77 -7.21 11.99
C PHE A 238 3.49 -5.97 12.84
N LEU A 239 4.35 -4.96 12.76
CA LEU A 239 4.17 -3.71 13.51
C LEU A 239 3.16 -2.77 12.85
N ILE A 240 2.88 -2.93 11.55
CA ILE A 240 2.02 -2.00 10.78
C ILE A 240 0.59 -1.91 11.36
N PRO A 241 -0.11 -3.03 11.66
CA PRO A 241 -1.46 -2.98 12.22
C PRO A 241 -1.53 -2.28 13.58
N VAL A 242 -0.48 -2.46 14.41
CA VAL A 242 -0.44 -1.94 15.79
C VAL A 242 0.36 -0.64 15.93
N ILE A 243 0.79 -0.02 14.82
CA ILE A 243 1.80 1.05 14.84
C ILE A 243 1.38 2.27 15.65
N ASN A 244 0.09 2.57 15.72
CA ASN A 244 -0.46 3.69 16.48
C ASN A 244 -0.49 3.44 18.00
N GLY A 245 -0.30 2.20 18.45
CA GLY A 245 -0.18 1.85 19.87
C GLY A 245 1.27 1.71 20.36
N LEU A 246 2.26 1.81 19.46
CA LEU A 246 3.68 1.71 19.81
C LEU A 246 4.21 3.03 20.38
N GLU A 247 5.32 2.97 21.12
CA GLU A 247 5.99 4.18 21.57
C GLU A 247 6.75 4.88 20.42
N LYS A 248 6.94 6.19 20.56
CA LYS A 248 7.74 7.02 19.62
C LYS A 248 9.11 6.41 19.30
N LYS A 249 9.81 5.88 20.31
CA LYS A 249 11.14 5.26 20.15
C LYS A 249 11.07 4.00 19.30
N GLU A 250 10.05 3.16 19.52
CA GLU A 250 9.84 1.91 18.79
C GLU A 250 9.56 2.19 17.31
N VAL A 251 8.67 3.14 17.02
CA VAL A 251 8.36 3.55 15.63
C VAL A 251 9.60 4.11 14.94
N THR A 252 10.37 4.96 15.63
CA THR A 252 11.61 5.55 15.08
C THR A 252 12.65 4.48 14.76
N GLN A 253 12.77 3.44 15.60
CA GLN A 253 13.69 2.32 15.36
C GLN A 253 13.22 1.40 14.21
N ALA A 254 11.92 1.22 14.04
CA ALA A 254 11.33 0.44 12.95
C ALA A 254 11.31 1.18 11.61
N LEU A 255 11.30 2.52 11.62
CA LEU A 255 11.16 3.39 10.44
C LEU A 255 12.10 3.03 9.28
N PRO A 256 13.42 2.77 9.49
CA PRO A 256 14.33 2.40 8.40
C PRO A 256 13.93 1.09 7.69
N LYS A 257 13.32 0.14 8.41
CA LYS A 257 12.82 -1.11 7.84
C LYS A 257 11.47 -0.88 7.13
N LEU A 258 10.60 -0.04 7.70
CA LEU A 258 9.29 0.29 7.13
C LEU A 258 9.41 0.99 5.76
N ILE A 259 10.29 1.98 5.63
CA ILE A 259 10.44 2.74 4.37
C ILE A 259 11.11 1.96 3.23
N LYS A 260 11.66 0.78 3.51
CA LYS A 260 12.19 -0.16 2.49
C LYS A 260 11.12 -1.06 1.90
N LEU A 261 9.92 -1.07 2.47
CA LEU A 261 8.80 -1.85 1.95
C LEU A 261 8.30 -1.29 0.61
N ASN A 262 7.36 -2.00 -0.01
CA ASN A 262 6.71 -1.55 -1.23
C ASN A 262 6.08 -0.15 -1.03
N PRO A 263 6.19 0.79 -1.98
CA PRO A 263 5.65 2.14 -1.86
C PRO A 263 4.17 2.22 -1.44
N ILE A 264 3.34 1.26 -1.85
CA ILE A 264 1.93 1.19 -1.45
C ILE A 264 1.80 0.94 0.05
N VAL A 265 2.62 0.02 0.59
CA VAL A 265 2.67 -0.30 2.01
C VAL A 265 3.25 0.86 2.82
N VAL A 266 4.29 1.54 2.31
CA VAL A 266 4.85 2.74 2.96
C VAL A 266 3.80 3.84 3.06
N LYS A 267 3.01 4.04 2.01
CA LYS A 267 1.89 4.99 2.04
C LYS A 267 0.84 4.60 3.08
N GLU A 268 0.48 3.33 3.18
CA GLU A 268 -0.44 2.86 4.24
C GLU A 268 0.10 3.14 5.65
N VAL A 269 1.38 2.83 5.89
CA VAL A 269 2.05 3.11 7.18
C VAL A 269 1.97 4.59 7.52
N PHE A 270 2.25 5.47 6.56
CA PHE A 270 2.20 6.91 6.77
C PHE A 270 0.78 7.37 7.00
N ASN A 271 -0.18 6.83 6.26
CA ASN A 271 -1.58 7.18 6.45
C ASN A 271 -2.10 6.81 7.84
N ARG A 272 -1.64 5.66 8.40
CA ARG A 272 -1.93 5.24 9.78
C ARG A 272 -1.28 6.18 10.80
N LEU A 273 0.01 6.50 10.63
CA LEU A 273 0.77 7.40 11.51
C LEU A 273 0.30 8.86 11.45
N LEU A 274 -0.22 9.32 10.32
CA LEU A 274 -0.73 10.69 10.14
C LEU A 274 -2.21 10.81 10.51
N GLY A 275 -2.89 9.71 10.87
CA GLY A 275 -4.30 9.70 11.22
C GLY A 275 -5.26 9.90 10.04
N THR A 276 -4.77 9.86 8.80
CA THR A 276 -5.57 10.14 7.59
C THR A 276 -6.57 9.04 7.21
N GLN A 277 -6.48 7.84 7.81
CA GLN A 277 -7.35 6.70 7.49
C GLN A 277 -8.68 6.69 8.26
N HIS A 278 -8.75 7.35 9.40
CA HIS A 278 -9.94 7.33 10.25
C HIS A 278 -10.74 8.61 10.00
N SER A 279 -11.61 8.60 8.98
CA SER A 279 -12.64 9.63 8.88
C SER A 279 -13.61 9.44 10.04
N GLU A 280 -13.75 10.48 10.85
CA GLU A 280 -14.80 10.67 11.88
C GLU A 280 -14.59 9.93 13.22
N GLY A 281 -14.14 10.70 14.22
CA GLY A 281 -14.59 10.52 15.61
C GLY A 281 -13.68 9.79 16.59
N SER A 282 -12.61 9.10 16.14
CA SER A 282 -11.63 8.51 17.07
C SER A 282 -10.28 9.22 16.92
N SER A 283 -9.97 10.10 17.88
CA SER A 283 -8.63 10.65 18.06
C SER A 283 -7.70 9.55 18.58
N SER A 284 -7.35 8.58 17.73
CA SER A 284 -6.23 7.69 18.01
C SER A 284 -4.97 8.56 17.99
N MET A 285 -4.40 8.80 19.16
CA MET A 285 -3.18 9.58 19.32
C MET A 285 -2.04 8.83 18.65
N SER A 286 -1.64 9.26 17.45
CA SER A 286 -0.46 8.73 16.80
C SER A 286 0.77 8.98 17.69
N PRO A 287 1.73 8.03 17.76
CA PRO A 287 2.95 8.21 18.53
C PRO A 287 3.90 9.26 17.96
N LEU A 288 3.64 9.73 16.74
CA LEU A 288 4.41 10.76 16.06
C LEU A 288 3.48 11.83 15.50
N THR A 289 3.77 13.08 15.78
CA THR A 289 3.19 14.19 15.01
C THR A 289 3.75 14.18 13.57
N PRO A 290 3.05 14.80 12.60
CA PRO A 290 3.54 14.87 11.22
C PRO A 290 4.95 15.48 11.10
N GLY A 291 5.22 16.51 11.90
CA GLY A 291 6.53 17.15 11.96
C GLY A 291 7.61 16.20 12.50
N GLU A 292 7.32 15.48 13.58
CA GLU A 292 8.24 14.50 14.15
C GLU A 292 8.52 13.33 13.20
N LEU A 293 7.53 12.87 12.42
CA LEU A 293 7.76 11.85 11.39
C LEU A 293 8.75 12.35 10.35
N LEU A 294 8.55 13.57 9.83
CA LEU A 294 9.43 14.15 8.82
C LEU A 294 10.85 14.37 9.37
N ILE A 295 10.99 14.80 10.63
CA ILE A 295 12.28 14.93 11.30
C ILE A 295 12.94 13.56 11.49
N SER A 296 12.16 12.55 11.90
CA SER A 296 12.65 11.19 12.10
C SER A 296 13.20 10.61 10.79
N LEU A 297 12.57 10.89 9.64
CA LEU A 297 13.08 10.51 8.32
C LEU A 297 14.44 11.14 8.01
N HIS A 298 14.67 12.41 8.39
CA HIS A 298 15.96 13.07 8.20
C HIS A 298 17.07 12.51 9.09
N ASN A 299 16.68 11.95 10.23
CA ASN A 299 17.58 11.38 11.22
C ASN A 299 17.82 9.88 11.01
N VAL A 300 17.23 9.27 9.96
CA VAL A 300 17.51 7.87 9.61
C VAL A 300 18.98 7.73 9.21
N ASP A 301 19.66 6.82 9.90
CA ASP A 301 21.05 6.47 9.62
C ASP A 301 21.22 5.94 8.19
N SER A 302 22.08 6.60 7.42
CA SER A 302 22.43 6.25 6.05
C SER A 302 23.07 4.86 5.89
N THR A 303 23.60 4.27 6.96
CA THR A 303 24.11 2.88 6.93
C THR A 303 22.98 1.86 6.97
N LYS A 304 21.84 2.21 7.59
CA LYS A 304 20.69 1.33 7.77
C LYS A 304 19.71 1.43 6.61
N CYS A 305 19.65 2.57 5.93
CA CYS A 305 18.74 2.80 4.81
C CYS A 305 19.39 3.65 3.71
N ASP A 306 19.13 3.29 2.45
CA ASP A 306 19.66 4.03 1.32
C ASP A 306 18.96 5.39 1.18
N MET A 307 19.73 6.38 0.72
CA MET A 307 19.25 7.76 0.58
C MET A 307 18.04 7.88 -0.36
N LYS A 308 17.91 6.99 -1.36
CA LYS A 308 16.80 7.02 -2.32
C LYS A 308 15.48 6.63 -1.65
N SER A 309 15.49 5.64 -0.76
CA SER A 309 14.35 5.25 0.06
C SER A 309 13.91 6.37 1.01
N ILE A 310 14.86 7.02 1.69
CA ILE A 310 14.56 8.18 2.56
C ILE A 310 13.95 9.33 1.75
N ILE A 311 14.54 9.68 0.61
CA ILE A 311 14.00 10.72 -0.28
C ILE A 311 12.58 10.40 -0.74
N LYS A 312 12.31 9.15 -1.12
CA LYS A 312 10.96 8.72 -1.52
C LYS A 312 9.97 8.87 -0.37
N ALA A 313 10.34 8.43 0.83
CA ALA A 313 9.53 8.57 2.03
C ALA A 313 9.24 10.04 2.35
N THR A 314 10.26 10.91 2.34
CA THR A 314 10.08 12.36 2.50
C THR A 314 9.13 12.95 1.45
N ASN A 315 9.24 12.53 0.19
CA ASN A 315 8.31 13.01 -0.85
C ASN A 315 6.87 12.57 -0.61
N LEU A 316 6.63 11.39 -0.01
CA LEU A 316 5.27 10.96 0.38
C LEU A 316 4.68 11.90 1.43
N CYS A 317 5.47 12.33 2.43
CA CYS A 317 5.05 13.34 3.39
C CYS A 317 4.60 14.62 2.67
N PHE A 318 5.41 15.17 1.76
CA PHE A 318 5.05 16.35 0.98
C PHE A 318 3.86 16.13 0.02
N GLY A 319 3.48 14.87 -0.28
CA GLY A 319 2.26 14.56 -1.02
C GLY A 319 0.99 14.90 -0.23
N GLU A 320 1.04 14.80 1.10
CA GLU A 320 -0.09 15.02 2.00
C GLU A 320 -0.21 16.49 2.42
N LYS A 321 -0.56 17.35 1.46
CA LYS A 321 -0.62 18.83 1.61
C LYS A 321 -1.55 19.32 2.73
N ASN A 322 -2.59 18.55 3.05
CA ASN A 322 -3.53 18.89 4.13
C ASN A 322 -2.89 18.71 5.52
N VAL A 323 -1.86 17.87 5.61
CA VAL A 323 -1.15 17.55 6.85
C VAL A 323 0.11 18.41 6.99
N TYR A 324 0.90 18.53 5.92
CA TYR A 324 2.17 19.26 5.90
C TYR A 324 1.98 20.71 5.46
N THR A 325 1.33 21.50 6.31
CA THR A 325 1.09 22.93 6.10
C THR A 325 2.36 23.77 6.24
N SER A 326 2.29 25.06 5.88
CA SER A 326 3.40 26.00 6.06
C SER A 326 3.87 26.13 7.51
N GLU A 327 2.97 26.00 8.48
CA GLU A 327 3.29 26.06 9.91
C GLU A 327 4.06 24.82 10.37
N VAL A 328 3.56 23.63 10.00
CA VAL A 328 4.24 22.35 10.32
C VAL A 328 5.63 22.32 9.71
N LEU A 329 5.77 22.71 8.43
CA LEU A 329 7.05 22.75 7.74
C LEU A 329 8.01 23.80 8.32
N ALA A 330 7.50 24.95 8.79
CA ALA A 330 8.34 25.94 9.47
C ALA A 330 8.95 25.36 10.76
N VAL A 331 8.15 24.68 11.58
CA VAL A 331 8.65 24.01 12.81
C VAL A 331 9.66 22.93 12.46
N VAL A 332 9.40 22.11 11.44
CA VAL A 332 10.34 21.08 10.98
C VAL A 332 11.67 21.67 10.54
N MET A 333 11.64 22.70 9.68
CA MET A 333 12.87 23.34 9.19
C MET A 333 13.65 24.01 10.33
N GLN A 334 12.98 24.64 11.29
CA GLN A 334 13.61 25.21 12.48
C GLN A 334 14.34 24.14 13.29
N GLN A 335 13.67 23.03 13.61
CA GLN A 335 14.26 21.96 14.42
C GLN A 335 15.41 21.26 13.68
N LEU A 336 15.28 21.01 12.37
CA LEU A 336 16.37 20.40 11.58
C LEU A 336 17.60 21.31 11.50
N MET A 337 17.43 22.63 11.37
CA MET A 337 18.52 23.60 11.38
C MET A 337 19.25 23.63 12.72
N GLU A 338 18.56 23.38 13.83
CA GLU A 338 19.14 23.39 15.18
C GLU A 338 20.01 22.16 15.49
N GLN A 339 19.90 21.08 14.72
CA GLN A 339 20.69 19.87 14.92
C GLN A 339 22.20 20.05 14.64
N SER A 340 23.00 19.19 15.25
CA SER A 340 24.44 19.08 15.05
C SER A 340 24.84 17.60 15.12
N PRO A 341 25.36 16.97 14.05
CA PRO A 341 25.62 17.56 12.72
C PRO A 341 24.34 17.95 11.95
N LEU A 342 24.47 18.78 10.91
CA LEU A 342 23.34 19.16 10.07
C LEU A 342 22.83 17.97 9.23
N PRO A 343 21.51 17.72 9.18
CA PRO A 343 20.96 16.65 8.35
C PRO A 343 21.23 16.84 6.86
N ILE A 344 21.66 15.77 6.19
CA ILE A 344 22.07 15.81 4.77
C ILE A 344 20.94 16.31 3.85
N LEU A 345 19.68 15.98 4.19
CA LEU A 345 18.50 16.34 3.41
C LEU A 345 17.86 17.68 3.80
N LEU A 346 18.40 18.40 4.79
CA LEU A 346 17.84 19.66 5.29
C LEU A 346 17.49 20.63 4.16
N MET A 347 18.46 20.94 3.30
CA MET A 347 18.25 21.92 2.23
C MET A 347 17.28 21.45 1.15
N ARG A 348 17.13 20.13 0.96
CA ARG A 348 16.10 19.59 0.07
C ARG A 348 14.72 19.92 0.62
N THR A 349 14.51 19.70 1.91
CA THR A 349 13.26 20.04 2.62
C THR A 349 12.99 21.53 2.64
N VAL A 350 14.03 22.38 2.81
CA VAL A 350 13.89 23.84 2.72
C VAL A 350 13.43 24.27 1.33
N ILE A 351 14.10 23.80 0.26
CA ILE A 351 13.77 24.15 -1.12
C ILE A 351 12.37 23.64 -1.49
N GLN A 352 12.01 22.43 -1.07
CA GLN A 352 10.71 21.83 -1.36
C GLN A 352 9.57 22.56 -0.62
N SER A 353 9.77 22.88 0.66
CA SER A 353 8.83 23.70 1.44
C SER A 353 8.61 25.07 0.82
N LEU A 354 9.68 25.74 0.36
CA LEU A 354 9.57 27.05 -0.29
C LEU A 354 8.86 26.97 -1.64
N SER A 355 9.11 25.91 -2.41
CA SER A 355 8.43 25.68 -3.70
C SER A 355 6.92 25.44 -3.52
N MET A 356 6.54 24.78 -2.41
CA MET A 356 5.14 24.54 -2.05
C MET A 356 4.47 25.77 -1.45
N TYR A 357 5.20 26.53 -0.62
CA TYR A 357 4.70 27.68 0.12
C TYR A 357 5.66 28.88 -0.01
N PRO A 358 5.56 29.68 -1.10
CA PRO A 358 6.45 30.83 -1.34
C PRO A 358 6.43 31.89 -0.22
N ARG A 359 5.33 31.96 0.55
CA ARG A 359 5.18 32.85 1.72
C ARG A 359 6.23 32.60 2.80
N LEU A 360 6.86 31.42 2.83
CA LEU A 360 7.95 31.11 3.76
C LEU A 360 9.27 31.80 3.39
N GLY A 361 9.35 32.57 2.29
CA GLY A 361 10.58 33.18 1.80
C GLY A 361 11.37 33.93 2.88
N GLY A 362 10.74 34.85 3.62
CA GLY A 362 11.40 35.60 4.69
C GLY A 362 11.91 34.70 5.83
N PHE A 363 11.13 33.69 6.21
CA PHE A 363 11.55 32.69 7.20
C PHE A 363 12.75 31.86 6.72
N VAL A 364 12.75 31.46 5.45
CA VAL A 364 13.87 30.73 4.83
C VAL A 364 15.14 31.61 4.80
N MET A 365 15.04 32.91 4.53
CA MET A 365 16.22 33.80 4.59
C MET A 365 16.84 33.85 6.00
N ASN A 366 16.00 33.81 7.05
CA ASN A 366 16.48 33.73 8.43
C ASN A 366 17.18 32.39 8.71
N ILE A 367 16.65 31.28 8.19
CA ILE A 367 17.31 29.97 8.26
C ILE A 367 18.66 30.01 7.56
N LEU A 368 18.74 30.54 6.34
CA LEU A 368 19.99 30.61 5.59
C LEU A 368 21.04 31.45 6.35
N SER A 369 20.65 32.60 6.89
CA SER A 369 21.55 33.44 7.72
C SER A 369 22.09 32.68 8.94
N ARG A 370 21.24 31.90 9.63
CA ARG A 370 21.67 31.07 10.78
C ARG A 370 22.57 29.90 10.37
N LEU A 371 22.38 29.33 9.19
CA LEU A 371 23.24 28.27 8.65
C LEU A 371 24.67 28.77 8.36
N ILE A 372 24.84 30.05 8.06
CA ILE A 372 26.18 30.68 7.94
C ILE A 372 26.92 30.62 9.28
N VAL A 373 26.26 30.97 10.38
CA VAL A 373 26.83 30.90 11.74
C VAL A 373 27.26 29.46 12.08
N LYS A 374 26.49 28.47 11.61
CA LYS A 374 26.81 27.04 11.73
C LYS A 374 27.85 26.52 10.74
N GLN A 375 28.45 27.39 9.93
CA GLN A 375 29.48 27.04 8.94
C GLN A 375 29.00 25.93 7.98
N VAL A 376 27.83 26.12 7.37
CA VAL A 376 27.17 25.15 6.48
C VAL A 376 28.07 24.58 5.37
N TRP A 377 29.11 25.31 4.95
CA TRP A 377 30.12 24.85 3.98
C TRP A 377 30.93 23.64 4.44
N LYS A 378 30.98 23.32 5.74
CA LYS A 378 31.59 22.09 6.25
C LYS A 378 30.84 20.82 5.84
N TYR A 379 29.60 20.95 5.36
CA TYR A 379 28.73 19.84 4.97
C TYR A 379 28.46 19.89 3.46
N PRO A 380 29.23 19.21 2.60
CA PRO A 380 29.23 19.46 1.14
C PRO A 380 27.87 19.36 0.46
N LYS A 381 27.02 18.41 0.88
CA LYS A 381 25.66 18.22 0.33
C LYS A 381 24.68 19.29 0.80
N VAL A 382 24.81 19.72 2.06
CA VAL A 382 23.98 20.80 2.61
C VAL A 382 24.41 22.13 1.99
N TRP A 383 25.72 22.36 1.82
CA TRP A 383 26.28 23.52 1.13
C TRP A 383 25.78 23.64 -0.32
N GLU A 384 25.77 22.54 -1.06
CA GLU A 384 25.18 22.52 -2.40
C GLU A 384 23.72 22.99 -2.40
N GLY A 385 22.93 22.49 -1.47
CA GLY A 385 21.54 22.90 -1.32
C GLY A 385 21.40 24.35 -0.88
N PHE A 386 22.29 24.85 -0.03
CA PHE A 386 22.34 26.25 0.40
C PHE A 386 22.51 27.18 -0.80
N VAL A 387 23.53 26.93 -1.63
CA VAL A 387 23.80 27.74 -2.83
C VAL A 387 22.63 27.68 -3.82
N LYS A 388 22.07 26.49 -4.07
CA LYS A 388 20.88 26.32 -4.92
C LYS A 388 19.66 27.07 -4.38
N CYS A 389 19.48 27.11 -3.06
CA CYS A 389 18.38 27.87 -2.46
C CYS A 389 18.58 29.36 -2.69
N CYS A 390 19.77 29.90 -2.42
CA CYS A 390 20.08 31.31 -2.69
C CYS A 390 19.85 31.67 -4.16
N GLN A 391 20.26 30.81 -5.09
CA GLN A 391 20.05 31.04 -6.52
C GLN A 391 18.56 31.14 -6.90
N ARG A 392 17.68 30.34 -6.27
CA ARG A 392 16.23 30.34 -6.53
C ARG A 392 15.48 31.49 -5.87
N THR A 393 16.07 32.12 -4.86
CA THR A 393 15.42 33.17 -4.07
C THR A 393 15.98 34.55 -4.34
N LYS A 394 16.61 34.76 -5.50
CA LYS A 394 16.98 36.10 -5.96
C LYS A 394 15.72 36.98 -6.07
N PRO A 395 15.79 38.27 -5.71
CA PRO A 395 16.95 38.98 -5.15
C PRO A 395 17.07 38.86 -3.61
N GLN A 396 16.09 38.26 -2.91
CA GLN A 396 16.01 38.24 -1.44
C GLN A 396 17.25 37.62 -0.76
N SER A 397 17.90 36.65 -1.41
CA SER A 397 19.11 36.00 -0.90
C SER A 397 20.37 36.87 -0.92
N TYR A 398 20.38 38.02 -1.60
CA TYR A 398 21.60 38.83 -1.73
C TYR A 398 22.13 39.30 -0.38
N SER A 399 21.24 39.71 0.53
CA SER A 399 21.61 40.09 1.90
C SER A 399 22.22 38.94 2.70
N VAL A 400 21.84 37.69 2.40
CA VAL A 400 22.41 36.49 3.01
C VAL A 400 23.80 36.20 2.44
N LEU A 401 23.98 36.32 1.12
CA LEU A 401 25.27 36.07 0.47
C LEU A 401 26.34 37.05 0.94
N LEU A 402 25.98 38.31 1.20
CA LEU A 402 26.90 39.33 1.73
C LEU A 402 27.38 39.04 3.17
N GLN A 403 26.72 38.12 3.90
CA GLN A 403 27.15 37.68 5.23
C GLN A 403 28.19 36.55 5.18
N LEU A 404 28.44 35.94 4.02
CA LEU A 404 29.40 34.86 3.87
C LEU A 404 30.84 35.38 4.03
N PRO A 405 31.77 34.60 4.59
CA PRO A 405 33.18 34.95 4.53
C PRO A 405 33.72 34.90 3.07
N PRO A 406 34.80 35.64 2.76
CA PRO A 406 35.28 35.83 1.38
C PRO A 406 35.57 34.52 0.63
N ALA A 407 36.16 33.53 1.30
CA ALA A 407 36.46 32.23 0.69
C ALA A 407 35.18 31.47 0.28
N GLN A 408 34.15 31.52 1.12
CA GLN A 408 32.88 30.86 0.85
C GLN A 408 32.09 31.59 -0.23
N LEU A 409 32.12 32.92 -0.24
CA LEU A 409 31.52 33.70 -1.32
C LEU A 409 32.19 33.42 -2.68
N THR A 410 33.51 33.26 -2.70
CA THR A 410 34.25 32.81 -3.90
C THR A 410 33.75 31.43 -4.35
N SER A 411 33.62 30.48 -3.42
CA SER A 411 33.07 29.14 -3.71
C SER A 411 31.63 29.18 -4.26
N VAL A 412 30.81 30.15 -3.85
CA VAL A 412 29.47 30.36 -4.46
C VAL A 412 29.62 30.72 -5.93
N PHE A 413 30.52 31.63 -6.29
CA PHE A 413 30.71 32.08 -7.67
C PHE A 413 31.38 31.03 -8.55
N GLU A 414 32.26 30.19 -8.01
CA GLU A 414 32.79 29.03 -8.74
C GLU A 414 31.68 28.06 -9.14
N ARG A 415 30.63 27.94 -8.30
CA ARG A 415 29.53 27.01 -8.52
C ARG A 415 28.37 27.59 -9.33
N CYS A 416 28.12 28.88 -9.18
CA CYS A 416 27.08 29.64 -9.87
C CYS A 416 27.63 31.01 -10.29
N PRO A 417 28.44 31.10 -11.36
CA PRO A 417 29.08 32.33 -11.80
C PRO A 417 28.09 33.47 -12.11
N GLU A 418 26.89 33.12 -12.59
CA GLU A 418 25.80 34.03 -12.92
C GLU A 418 25.16 34.72 -11.70
N MET A 419 25.57 34.36 -10.47
CA MET A 419 25.17 35.05 -9.24
C MET A 419 25.93 36.35 -9.03
N ARG A 420 27.13 36.47 -9.60
CA ARG A 420 28.10 37.51 -9.26
C ARG A 420 27.67 38.89 -9.71
N GLU A 421 27.40 39.03 -11.01
CA GLU A 421 27.02 40.31 -11.62
C GLU A 421 25.74 40.89 -10.99
N PRO A 422 24.64 40.11 -10.84
CA PRO A 422 23.44 40.61 -10.15
C PRO A 422 23.66 41.01 -8.69
N LEU A 423 24.58 40.34 -7.98
CA LEU A 423 24.91 40.71 -6.60
C LEU A 423 25.73 41.99 -6.53
N LEU A 424 26.66 42.19 -7.47
CA LEU A 424 27.44 43.43 -7.59
C LEU A 424 26.52 44.62 -7.92
N GLN A 425 25.62 44.46 -8.88
CA GLN A 425 24.60 45.48 -9.21
C GLN A 425 23.73 45.84 -8.01
N HIS A 426 23.35 44.84 -7.21
CA HIS A 426 22.61 45.09 -5.97
C HIS A 426 23.41 45.93 -4.97
N VAL A 427 24.69 45.65 -4.77
CA VAL A 427 25.57 46.46 -3.91
C VAL A 427 25.73 47.89 -4.45
N HIS A 428 25.87 48.06 -5.77
CA HIS A 428 25.93 49.38 -6.39
C HIS A 428 24.63 50.18 -6.23
N SER A 429 23.48 49.51 -6.09
CA SER A 429 22.21 50.18 -5.80
C SER A 429 22.08 50.72 -4.36
N PHE A 430 23.00 50.35 -3.46
CA PHE A 430 23.00 50.83 -2.08
C PHE A 430 23.43 52.28 -1.96
N THR A 431 22.99 52.93 -0.88
CA THR A 431 23.48 54.26 -0.52
C THR A 431 24.98 54.22 -0.16
N PRO A 432 25.72 55.34 -0.31
CA PRO A 432 27.15 55.38 0.04
C PRO A 432 27.45 54.92 1.48
N HIS A 433 26.54 55.22 2.41
CA HIS A 433 26.65 54.79 3.79
C HIS A 433 26.53 53.26 3.96
N GLN A 434 25.63 52.62 3.21
CA GLN A 434 25.46 51.17 3.22
C GLN A 434 26.63 50.44 2.54
N GLN A 435 27.17 51.01 1.45
CA GLN A 435 28.36 50.46 0.79
C GLN A 435 29.58 50.45 1.73
N ALA A 436 29.73 51.48 2.57
CA ALA A 436 30.80 51.56 3.56
C ALA A 436 30.76 50.46 4.63
N HIS A 437 29.60 49.82 4.86
CA HIS A 437 29.46 48.71 5.81
C HIS A 437 29.84 47.35 5.20
N ILE A 438 30.08 47.27 3.90
CA ILE A 438 30.50 46.04 3.24
C ILE A 438 32.02 45.89 3.41
N PRO A 439 32.52 44.77 3.96
CA PRO A 439 33.95 44.57 4.12
C PRO A 439 34.70 44.64 2.77
N ALA A 440 35.84 45.32 2.75
CA ALA A 440 36.66 45.47 1.53
C ALA A 440 37.09 44.12 0.91
N SER A 441 37.26 43.09 1.75
CA SER A 441 37.54 41.72 1.32
C SER A 441 36.39 41.09 0.53
N ILE A 442 35.14 41.43 0.84
CA ILE A 442 33.95 41.00 0.11
C ILE A 442 33.84 41.76 -1.21
N MET A 443 34.08 43.08 -1.21
CA MET A 443 34.11 43.89 -2.44
C MET A 443 35.17 43.39 -3.43
N THR A 444 36.36 43.06 -2.96
CA THR A 444 37.42 42.45 -3.78
C THR A 444 36.94 41.15 -4.43
N VAL A 445 36.25 40.30 -3.66
CA VAL A 445 35.66 39.06 -4.15
C VAL A 445 34.49 39.30 -5.09
N LEU A 446 33.82 40.45 -5.10
CA LEU A 446 32.77 40.81 -6.08
C LEU A 446 33.36 41.40 -7.37
N GLU A 447 34.46 42.16 -7.27
CA GLU A 447 35.10 42.87 -8.38
C GLU A 447 36.21 42.08 -9.11
N ALA A 448 36.66 40.94 -8.58
CA ALA A 448 37.72 40.12 -9.19
C ALA A 448 37.52 39.70 -10.67
N ASN A 449 36.30 39.65 -11.21
CA ASN A 449 36.06 39.39 -12.66
C ASN A 449 35.92 40.66 -13.50
N SER A 450 35.82 41.85 -12.90
CA SER A 450 35.85 43.14 -13.60
C SER A 450 37.23 43.47 -14.18
N LYS A 451 38.24 42.63 -13.88
CA LYS A 451 39.64 42.74 -14.32
C LYS A 451 40.04 41.64 -15.32
N GLN A 452 39.13 41.13 -16.17
CA GLN A 452 39.58 40.63 -17.47
C GLN A 452 39.70 41.83 -18.40
N PRO A 453 40.89 42.13 -18.96
CA PRO A 453 41.03 43.24 -19.88
C PRO A 453 40.16 42.96 -21.12
N GLU A 454 39.35 43.94 -21.51
CA GLU A 454 38.83 44.03 -22.86
C GLU A 454 40.00 43.81 -23.83
N PRO A 455 39.85 43.01 -24.90
CA PRO A 455 40.86 43.00 -25.96
C PRO A 455 40.97 44.43 -26.49
N GLU A 456 42.15 45.04 -26.29
CA GLU A 456 42.45 46.39 -26.76
C GLU A 456 41.96 46.55 -28.20
N ALA A 457 41.03 47.49 -28.40
CA ALA A 457 40.63 47.92 -29.72
C ALA A 457 41.89 48.40 -30.46
N MET A 458 42.36 47.61 -31.43
CA MET A 458 43.38 48.04 -32.38
C MET A 458 42.92 49.35 -33.02
N GLN A 459 43.67 50.42 -32.76
CA GLN A 459 43.52 51.68 -33.47
C GLN A 459 43.74 51.44 -34.98
N PRO A 460 42.91 52.04 -35.86
CA PRO A 460 43.11 51.90 -37.29
C PRO A 460 44.36 52.69 -37.70
N VAL A 461 45.38 51.98 -38.17
CA VAL A 461 46.51 52.57 -38.89
C VAL A 461 45.97 53.11 -40.21
N VAL A 462 45.97 54.43 -40.36
CA VAL A 462 45.74 55.10 -41.64
C VAL A 462 46.96 54.81 -42.53
N LEU A 463 46.76 54.03 -43.58
CA LEU A 463 47.73 53.85 -44.66
C LEU A 463 47.13 54.45 -45.94
N GLU A 464 47.72 55.55 -46.38
CA GLU A 464 47.41 56.24 -47.63
C GLU A 464 47.55 55.27 -48.81
N ARG A 465 46.47 55.10 -49.58
CA ARG A 465 46.49 54.41 -50.87
C ARG A 465 46.83 55.39 -51.97
N GLN A 466 48.01 55.22 -52.56
CA GLN A 466 48.34 55.73 -53.89
C GLN A 466 47.85 54.70 -54.94
N VAL A 467 47.16 55.22 -55.95
CA VAL A 467 46.50 54.49 -57.04
C VAL A 467 47.49 54.09 -58.14
N MET A 468 47.36 52.86 -58.64
CA MET A 468 47.49 52.38 -60.04
C MET A 468 47.60 50.85 -59.94
N GLY A 469 46.83 49.97 -60.60
CA GLY A 469 46.18 49.99 -61.91
C GLY A 469 46.56 48.68 -62.62
N THR A 470 45.65 48.11 -63.43
CA THR A 470 45.77 46.89 -64.29
C THR A 470 45.49 45.55 -63.59
N GLU A 471 44.32 44.93 -63.83
CA GLU A 471 44.01 43.94 -64.92
C GLU A 471 44.70 42.60 -64.65
N THR A 472 44.10 41.41 -64.63
CA THR A 472 43.02 40.84 -65.44
C THR A 472 42.60 39.45 -64.90
N THR A 473 41.38 39.05 -65.27
CA THR A 473 40.87 37.69 -65.60
C THR A 473 40.65 36.60 -64.55
N ASP A 474 39.39 36.13 -64.58
CA ASP A 474 38.86 34.76 -64.49
C ASP A 474 38.99 33.98 -63.17
N GLY A 475 37.98 33.30 -62.65
CA GLY A 475 36.67 32.95 -63.20
C GLY A 475 35.79 32.25 -62.14
N TYR A 476 34.54 32.06 -62.54
CA TYR A 476 33.48 31.21 -61.98
C TYR A 476 33.91 30.09 -61.00
N VAL A 477 33.16 29.91 -59.91
CA VAL A 477 32.08 28.90 -59.78
C VAL A 477 31.49 28.94 -58.35
N SER A 478 30.17 29.07 -58.31
CA SER A 478 29.27 28.82 -57.19
C SER A 478 29.11 27.31 -56.92
N VAL A 479 29.10 26.85 -55.67
CA VAL A 479 28.23 25.72 -55.25
C VAL A 479 27.80 25.89 -53.78
N THR A 480 26.49 25.95 -53.61
CA THR A 480 25.66 25.83 -52.41
C THR A 480 25.61 24.40 -51.87
N ASN A 481 25.43 24.27 -50.54
CA ASN A 481 24.71 23.22 -49.79
C ASN A 481 24.87 21.74 -50.18
N ASP A 482 25.21 20.89 -49.19
CA ASP A 482 24.20 19.99 -48.60
C ASP A 482 24.72 19.09 -47.44
N CYS A 483 23.84 18.96 -46.46
CA CYS A 483 23.43 17.76 -45.69
C CYS A 483 24.38 16.84 -44.89
N HIS A 484 23.90 16.56 -43.67
CA HIS A 484 24.05 15.35 -42.81
C HIS A 484 25.45 15.07 -42.24
N VAL A 485 25.62 14.86 -40.92
CA VAL A 485 24.98 13.93 -39.98
C VAL A 485 24.90 14.51 -38.57
#